data_AF-A0AAD8IYT1-F1
#
_entry.id   AF-A0AAD8IYT1-F1
#
_cell.length_a   1.000
_cell.length_b   1.000
_cell.length_c   1.000
_cell.angle_alpha   90.00
_cell.angle_beta   90.00
_cell.angle_gamma   90.00
#
_symmetry.space_group_name_H-M   'P 1'
#
loop_
_entity.id
_entity.type
_entity.pdbx_description
1 polymer ?
#
loop_
_entity_poly.entity_id
_entity_poly.type
_entity_poly.pdbx_seq_one_letter_code
_entity_poly.pdbx_strand_id
1 'polypeptide(L)'
;MWNYVKARYIIPDELEGWVIESIHASWRGYKGRIKEAHFTAFENDETRLENRPNGIPLESFKMLLEYWNDDTVQEKAKKNSAARKSYTDTHTRGPKSFARIRHKMKKKKPDESQPCFGEVFVETRERVEGRDYKTNPEIITKKIKMINEKLSTGDAHDELLSDRKHGPQWLLGRCVKPSKVSSSNAPTDTYVNELIAKIKQRLAAEVEEKVKQIQAEVDEQVNKKVQQNLASVLKKLGEANPNITINIEELCVTAMSDDDGTPITGGSNF
;
A
#
# COMPACT_ATOMS: atom_id res chain seq x y z
N MET A 1 10.19 7.15 -11.03
CA MET A 1 8.92 6.88 -10.32
C MET A 1 8.95 5.57 -9.54
N TRP A 2 9.44 4.46 -10.11
CA TRP A 2 9.56 3.19 -9.39
C TRP A 2 10.39 3.28 -8.10
N ASN A 3 11.58 3.90 -8.15
CA ASN A 3 12.40 4.14 -6.96
C ASN A 3 11.67 4.95 -5.87
N TYR A 4 10.83 5.93 -6.27
CA TYR A 4 10.03 6.71 -5.33
C TYR A 4 8.98 5.87 -4.58
N VAL A 5 8.43 4.85 -5.25
CA VAL A 5 7.52 3.88 -4.65
C VAL A 5 8.27 2.94 -3.72
N LYS A 6 9.41 2.37 -4.15
CA LYS A 6 10.24 1.48 -3.31
C LYS A 6 10.74 2.14 -2.03
N ALA A 7 10.98 3.45 -2.06
CA ALA A 7 11.36 4.21 -0.87
C ALA A 7 10.23 4.32 0.18
N ARG A 8 8.97 4.05 -0.18
CA ARG A 8 7.79 4.21 0.71
C ARG A 8 7.06 2.91 0.98
N TYR A 9 7.20 1.93 0.10
CA TYR A 9 6.46 0.68 0.14
C TYR A 9 7.39 -0.50 -0.10
N ILE A 10 7.17 -1.56 0.65
CA ILE A 10 7.87 -2.83 0.47
C ILE A 10 7.08 -3.63 -0.58
N ILE A 11 7.51 -3.53 -1.83
CA ILE A 11 6.82 -4.15 -2.97
C ILE A 11 7.85 -5.01 -3.74
N PRO A 12 7.52 -6.28 -4.08
CA PRO A 12 8.36 -7.10 -4.95
C PRO A 12 8.64 -6.43 -6.30
N ASP A 13 9.86 -6.63 -6.84
CA ASP A 13 10.27 -6.04 -8.12
C ASP A 13 9.44 -6.56 -9.30
N GLU A 14 8.88 -7.77 -9.19
CA GLU A 14 7.99 -8.37 -10.18
C GLU A 14 6.69 -7.57 -10.40
N LEU A 15 6.32 -6.72 -9.44
CA LEU A 15 5.11 -5.89 -9.51
C LEU A 15 5.35 -4.49 -10.08
N GLU A 16 6.59 -4.15 -10.51
CA GLU A 16 6.90 -2.83 -11.07
C GLU A 16 5.92 -2.44 -12.19
N GLY A 17 5.66 -3.35 -13.13
CA GLY A 17 4.74 -3.10 -14.24
C GLY A 17 3.32 -2.73 -13.76
N TRP A 18 2.80 -3.45 -12.77
CA TRP A 18 1.48 -3.16 -12.19
C TRP A 18 1.43 -1.80 -11.49
N VAL A 19 2.49 -1.45 -10.77
CA VAL A 19 2.62 -0.17 -10.07
C VAL A 19 2.66 0.98 -11.07
N ILE A 20 3.47 0.87 -12.12
CA ILE A 20 3.57 1.89 -13.18
C ILE A 20 2.22 2.07 -13.89
N GLU A 21 1.50 0.99 -14.21
CA GLU A 21 0.16 1.07 -14.78
C GLU A 21 -0.85 1.77 -13.85
N SER A 22 -0.73 1.53 -12.55
CA SER A 22 -1.57 2.16 -11.52
C SER A 22 -1.29 3.66 -11.40
N ILE A 23 -0.03 4.06 -11.48
CA ILE A 23 0.37 5.48 -11.55
C ILE A 23 -0.17 6.13 -12.83
N HIS A 24 -0.03 5.48 -13.98
CA HIS A 24 -0.58 6.00 -15.24
C HIS A 24 -2.09 6.19 -15.18
N ALA A 25 -2.82 5.26 -14.56
CA ALA A 25 -4.27 5.38 -14.36
C ALA A 25 -4.62 6.56 -13.45
N SER A 26 -3.89 6.71 -12.33
CA SER A 26 -4.06 7.82 -11.39
C SER A 26 -3.78 9.17 -12.05
N TRP A 27 -2.73 9.24 -12.87
CA TRP A 27 -2.40 10.43 -13.66
C TRP A 27 -3.46 10.78 -14.69
N ARG A 28 -4.02 9.79 -15.40
CA ARG A 28 -5.17 10.03 -16.30
C ARG A 28 -6.38 10.59 -15.56
N GLY A 29 -6.68 10.04 -14.38
CA GLY A 29 -7.77 10.54 -13.54
C GLY A 29 -7.53 11.96 -13.03
N TYR A 30 -6.30 12.26 -12.59
CA TYR A 30 -5.90 13.61 -12.18
C TYR A 30 -6.09 14.62 -13.31
N LYS A 31 -5.54 14.33 -14.51
CA LYS A 31 -5.70 15.21 -15.68
C LYS A 31 -7.17 15.46 -16.03
N GLY A 32 -8.01 14.42 -15.93
CA GLY A 32 -9.45 14.54 -16.15
C GLY A 32 -10.11 15.52 -15.18
N ARG A 33 -9.83 15.38 -13.88
CA ARG A 33 -10.36 16.28 -12.83
C ARG A 33 -9.87 17.72 -13.00
N ILE A 34 -8.60 17.91 -13.33
CA ILE A 34 -8.06 19.26 -13.58
C ILE A 34 -8.77 19.90 -14.77
N LYS A 35 -8.95 19.16 -15.87
CA LYS A 35 -9.69 19.67 -17.03
C LYS A 35 -11.13 20.04 -16.67
N GLU A 36 -11.83 19.18 -15.93
CA GLU A 36 -13.21 19.44 -15.50
C GLU A 36 -13.30 20.70 -14.63
N ALA A 37 -12.45 20.82 -13.61
CA ALA A 37 -12.51 21.90 -12.63
C ALA A 37 -11.95 23.25 -13.13
N HIS A 38 -10.99 23.24 -14.06
CA HIS A 38 -10.25 24.45 -14.44
C HIS A 38 -10.31 24.80 -15.92
N PHE A 39 -10.83 23.92 -16.78
CA PHE A 39 -11.05 24.22 -18.19
C PHE A 39 -12.53 24.23 -18.53
N THR A 40 -13.25 23.15 -18.23
CA THR A 40 -14.68 23.03 -18.56
C THR A 40 -15.57 23.90 -17.67
N ALA A 41 -15.13 24.23 -16.46
CA ALA A 41 -15.89 25.07 -15.52
C ALA A 41 -15.97 26.55 -15.92
N PHE A 42 -15.07 27.02 -16.78
CA PHE A 42 -14.96 28.42 -17.18
C PHE A 42 -15.02 28.56 -18.70
N GLU A 43 -15.65 29.63 -19.18
CA GLU A 43 -15.84 29.84 -20.63
C GLU A 43 -14.58 30.38 -21.32
N ASN A 44 -13.87 31.31 -20.67
CA ASN A 44 -12.79 32.09 -21.29
C ASN A 44 -11.41 31.71 -20.73
N ASP A 45 -10.36 31.82 -21.55
CA ASP A 45 -8.99 31.49 -21.12
C ASP A 45 -8.43 32.45 -20.05
N GLU A 46 -8.85 33.72 -20.06
CA GLU A 46 -8.46 34.70 -19.03
C GLU A 46 -8.92 34.25 -17.64
N THR A 47 -10.20 33.87 -17.51
CA THR A 47 -10.75 33.40 -16.23
C THR A 47 -10.20 32.03 -15.84
N ARG A 48 -9.86 31.17 -16.80
CA ARG A 48 -9.14 29.90 -16.55
C ARG A 48 -7.74 30.15 -15.98
N LEU A 49 -7.00 31.14 -16.51
CA LEU A 49 -5.67 31.51 -16.05
C LEU A 49 -5.69 32.09 -14.63
N GLU A 50 -6.68 32.94 -14.32
CA GLU A 50 -6.90 33.45 -12.97
C GLU A 50 -7.20 32.32 -11.98
N ASN A 51 -8.01 31.34 -12.40
CA ASN A 51 -8.39 30.18 -11.60
C ASN A 51 -7.43 28.99 -11.76
N ARG A 52 -6.16 29.24 -12.08
CA ARG A 52 -5.14 28.19 -12.25
C ARG A 52 -4.95 27.42 -10.94
N PRO A 53 -4.84 26.07 -10.98
CA PRO A 53 -4.48 25.28 -9.80
C PRO A 53 -3.10 25.65 -9.24
N ASN A 54 -2.99 25.85 -7.92
CA ASN A 54 -1.73 26.20 -7.24
C ASN A 54 -0.59 25.20 -7.50
N GLY A 55 -0.90 23.92 -7.71
CA GLY A 55 0.08 22.86 -7.94
C GLY A 55 0.62 22.76 -9.37
N ILE A 56 0.16 23.61 -10.30
CA ILE A 56 0.58 23.58 -11.71
C ILE A 56 1.29 24.90 -12.04
N PRO A 57 2.55 24.86 -12.53
CA PRO A 57 3.25 26.06 -12.99
C PRO A 57 2.46 26.81 -14.07
N LEU A 58 2.60 28.13 -14.11
CA LEU A 58 1.87 28.99 -15.07
C LEU A 58 2.08 28.51 -16.51
N GLU A 59 3.34 28.28 -16.87
CA GLU A 59 3.72 27.93 -18.24
C GLU A 59 3.14 26.58 -18.66
N SER A 60 3.20 25.59 -17.76
CA SER A 60 2.59 24.28 -18.00
C SER A 60 1.07 24.38 -18.14
N PHE A 61 0.43 25.27 -17.41
CA PHE A 61 -1.01 25.46 -17.52
C PHE A 61 -1.42 26.15 -18.82
N LYS A 62 -0.66 27.15 -19.29
CA LYS A 62 -0.86 27.76 -20.61
C LYS A 62 -0.79 26.74 -21.74
N MET A 63 0.24 25.87 -21.72
CA MET A 63 0.36 24.78 -22.68
C MET A 63 -0.83 23.80 -22.64
N LEU A 64 -1.39 23.56 -21.44
CA LEU A 64 -2.59 22.72 -21.31
C LEU A 64 -3.83 23.38 -21.91
N LEU A 65 -3.99 24.70 -21.74
CA LEU A 65 -5.10 25.44 -22.35
C LEU A 65 -5.02 25.38 -23.87
N GLU A 66 -3.84 25.65 -24.44
CA GLU A 66 -3.60 25.53 -25.89
C GLU A 66 -3.94 24.11 -26.40
N TYR A 67 -3.43 23.09 -25.72
CA TYR A 67 -3.72 21.69 -26.08
C TYR A 67 -5.20 21.32 -25.97
N TRP A 68 -5.94 21.88 -25.01
CA TRP A 68 -7.38 21.60 -24.87
C TRP A 68 -8.26 22.42 -25.81
N ASN A 69 -7.78 23.57 -26.26
CA ASN A 69 -8.44 24.40 -27.26
C ASN A 69 -8.20 23.91 -28.69
N ASP A 70 -7.18 23.09 -28.94
CA ASP A 70 -6.96 22.43 -30.23
C ASP A 70 -8.21 21.65 -30.70
N ASP A 71 -8.73 22.04 -31.87
CA ASP A 71 -9.92 21.46 -32.48
C ASP A 71 -9.83 19.94 -32.67
N THR A 72 -8.65 19.43 -33.04
CA THR A 72 -8.42 17.99 -33.25
C THR A 72 -8.55 17.23 -31.94
N VAL A 73 -8.06 17.83 -30.83
CA VAL A 73 -8.16 17.27 -29.49
C VAL A 73 -9.60 17.29 -29.01
N GLN A 74 -10.33 18.37 -29.28
CA GLN A 74 -11.75 18.48 -28.93
C GLN A 74 -12.60 17.48 -29.71
N GLU A 75 -12.40 17.33 -31.00
CA GLU A 75 -13.13 16.38 -31.83
C GLU A 75 -12.90 14.94 -31.35
N LYS A 76 -11.65 14.58 -31.07
CA LYS A 76 -11.30 13.28 -30.49
C LYS A 76 -11.96 13.07 -29.13
N ALA A 77 -12.01 14.09 -28.29
CA ALA A 77 -12.68 14.02 -27.00
C ALA A 77 -14.20 13.82 -27.14
N LYS A 78 -14.85 14.52 -28.08
CA LYS A 78 -16.29 14.37 -28.40
C LYS A 78 -16.60 12.95 -28.88
N LYS A 79 -15.82 12.43 -29.83
CA LYS A 79 -15.93 11.04 -30.32
C LYS A 79 -15.79 10.01 -29.20
N ASN A 80 -14.77 10.15 -28.35
CA ASN A 80 -14.55 9.26 -27.21
C ASN A 80 -15.68 9.33 -26.17
N SER A 81 -16.23 10.52 -25.91
CA SER A 81 -17.34 10.72 -24.99
C SER A 81 -18.62 10.05 -25.52
N ALA A 82 -18.93 10.21 -26.81
CA ALA A 82 -20.06 9.54 -27.46
C ALA A 82 -19.92 8.01 -27.41
N ALA A 83 -18.74 7.48 -27.78
CA ALA A 83 -18.46 6.05 -27.70
C ALA A 83 -18.57 5.49 -26.27
N ARG A 84 -18.20 6.30 -25.26
CA ARG A 84 -18.37 5.89 -23.86
C ARG A 84 -19.83 5.90 -23.43
N LYS A 85 -20.64 6.85 -23.90
CA LYS A 85 -22.09 6.91 -23.62
C LYS A 85 -22.85 5.73 -24.22
N SER A 86 -22.42 5.21 -25.37
CA SER A 86 -23.01 4.02 -26.00
C SER A 86 -22.62 2.69 -25.32
N TYR A 87 -21.73 2.70 -24.33
CA TYR A 87 -21.28 1.49 -23.66
C TYR A 87 -22.31 1.00 -22.63
N THR A 88 -22.89 -0.17 -22.87
CA THR A 88 -23.98 -0.75 -22.06
C THR A 88 -23.55 -1.88 -21.13
N ASP A 89 -22.36 -2.47 -21.33
CA ASP A 89 -21.82 -3.60 -20.52
C ASP A 89 -21.10 -3.13 -19.25
N THR A 90 -21.81 -2.42 -18.39
CA THR A 90 -21.27 -1.90 -17.13
C THR A 90 -21.47 -2.89 -15.99
N HIS A 91 -20.42 -3.19 -15.24
CA HIS A 91 -20.53 -3.97 -14.00
C HIS A 91 -21.34 -3.21 -12.92
N THR A 92 -21.95 -3.92 -11.97
CA THR A 92 -22.85 -3.37 -10.95
C THR A 92 -22.26 -3.40 -9.52
N ARG A 93 -21.12 -4.05 -9.32
CA ARG A 93 -20.50 -4.30 -7.99
C ARG A 93 -19.70 -3.11 -7.40
N GLY A 94 -19.85 -1.92 -7.98
CA GLY A 94 -19.25 -0.68 -7.47
C GLY A 94 -17.72 -0.70 -7.50
N PRO A 95 -17.02 -0.20 -6.46
CA PRO A 95 -15.55 -0.14 -6.43
C PRO A 95 -14.88 -1.50 -6.14
N LYS A 96 -15.64 -2.60 -6.06
CA LYS A 96 -15.09 -3.94 -5.83
C LYS A 96 -14.42 -4.44 -7.12
N SER A 97 -13.11 -4.66 -7.06
CA SER A 97 -12.37 -5.23 -8.18
C SER A 97 -12.80 -6.66 -8.50
N PHE A 98 -12.62 -7.09 -9.76
CA PHE A 98 -12.89 -8.47 -10.15
C PHE A 98 -12.05 -9.47 -9.34
N ALA A 99 -10.77 -9.18 -9.06
CA ALA A 99 -9.93 -10.02 -8.21
C ALA A 99 -10.56 -10.28 -6.82
N ARG A 100 -11.11 -9.25 -6.17
CA ARG A 100 -11.79 -9.40 -4.87
C ARG A 100 -13.07 -10.22 -4.98
N ILE A 101 -13.82 -10.03 -6.06
CA ILE A 101 -15.06 -10.79 -6.31
C ILE A 101 -14.72 -12.26 -6.55
N ARG A 102 -13.75 -12.55 -7.42
CA ARG A 102 -13.25 -13.91 -7.68
C ARG A 102 -12.77 -14.61 -6.43
N HIS A 103 -11.97 -13.94 -5.60
CA HIS A 103 -11.50 -14.51 -4.34
C HIS A 103 -12.67 -14.84 -3.38
N LYS A 104 -13.69 -13.97 -3.32
CA LYS A 104 -14.91 -14.26 -2.53
C LYS A 104 -15.71 -15.43 -3.09
N MET A 105 -15.81 -15.55 -4.41
CA MET A 105 -16.49 -16.69 -5.06
C MET A 105 -15.73 -17.99 -4.80
N LYS A 106 -14.39 -17.98 -4.92
CA LYS A 106 -13.51 -19.12 -4.62
C LYS A 106 -13.76 -19.65 -3.21
N LYS A 107 -13.77 -18.76 -2.20
CA LYS A 107 -14.01 -19.13 -0.79
C LYS A 107 -15.41 -19.67 -0.49
N LYS A 108 -16.39 -19.40 -1.35
CA LYS A 108 -17.75 -19.95 -1.20
C LYS A 108 -17.88 -21.37 -1.75
N LYS A 109 -16.98 -21.79 -2.64
CA LYS A 109 -16.99 -23.15 -3.19
C LYS A 109 -16.29 -24.10 -2.20
N PRO A 110 -16.87 -25.28 -1.90
CA PRO A 110 -16.28 -26.23 -0.96
C PRO A 110 -14.91 -26.76 -1.42
N ASP A 111 -14.71 -26.83 -2.73
CA ASP A 111 -13.46 -27.28 -3.37
C ASP A 111 -12.43 -26.15 -3.59
N GLU A 112 -12.75 -24.92 -3.17
CA GLU A 112 -11.93 -23.73 -3.44
C GLU A 112 -11.53 -23.56 -4.92
N SER A 113 -12.31 -24.10 -5.86
CA SER A 113 -11.99 -24.03 -7.28
C SER A 113 -12.11 -22.60 -7.82
N GLN A 114 -11.30 -22.26 -8.83
CA GLN A 114 -11.34 -20.93 -9.42
C GLN A 114 -12.68 -20.71 -10.15
N PRO A 115 -13.34 -19.55 -9.95
CA PRO A 115 -14.54 -19.24 -10.70
C PRO A 115 -14.19 -19.02 -12.18
N CYS A 116 -15.04 -19.56 -13.06
CA CYS A 116 -14.90 -19.38 -14.50
C CYS A 116 -15.28 -17.96 -14.92
N PHE A 117 -14.96 -17.57 -16.16
CA PHE A 117 -15.25 -16.21 -16.64
C PHE A 117 -16.76 -15.95 -16.73
N GLY A 118 -17.55 -16.94 -17.14
CA GLY A 118 -19.01 -16.84 -17.18
C GLY A 118 -19.63 -16.53 -15.82
N GLU A 119 -19.23 -17.30 -14.79
CA GLU A 119 -19.69 -17.09 -13.41
C GLU A 119 -19.36 -15.68 -12.91
N VAL A 120 -18.13 -15.21 -13.16
CA VAL A 120 -17.70 -13.87 -12.75
C VAL A 120 -18.46 -12.79 -13.52
N PHE A 121 -18.72 -13.00 -14.82
CA PHE A 121 -19.51 -12.06 -15.61
C PHE A 121 -20.92 -11.91 -15.03
N VAL A 122 -21.62 -13.02 -14.79
CA VAL A 122 -22.98 -13.03 -14.24
C VAL A 122 -23.01 -12.34 -12.87
N GLU A 123 -22.16 -12.77 -11.94
CA GLU A 123 -22.05 -12.19 -10.60
C GLU A 123 -21.78 -10.68 -10.66
N THR A 124 -20.96 -10.22 -11.60
CA THR A 124 -20.56 -8.80 -11.65
C THR A 124 -21.57 -7.88 -12.34
N ARG A 125 -22.49 -8.42 -13.15
CA ARG A 125 -23.51 -7.67 -13.90
C ARG A 125 -24.92 -7.81 -13.35
N GLU A 126 -25.14 -8.77 -12.46
CA GLU A 126 -26.42 -8.93 -11.78
C GLU A 126 -26.79 -7.64 -11.02
N ARG A 127 -28.00 -7.15 -11.27
CA ARG A 127 -28.53 -5.93 -10.63
C ARG A 127 -29.13 -6.29 -9.28
N VAL A 128 -28.94 -5.39 -8.33
CA VAL A 128 -29.52 -5.50 -6.99
C VAL A 128 -30.82 -4.71 -6.99
N GLU A 129 -31.88 -5.29 -6.45
CA GLU A 129 -33.18 -4.62 -6.30
C GLU A 129 -33.03 -3.37 -5.41
N GLY A 130 -33.80 -2.33 -5.74
CA GLY A 130 -33.75 -1.04 -5.02
C GLY A 130 -32.53 -0.16 -5.35
N ARG A 131 -31.71 -0.51 -6.34
CA ARG A 131 -30.63 0.35 -6.85
C ARG A 131 -30.95 0.89 -8.24
N ASP A 132 -30.73 2.18 -8.43
CA ASP A 132 -30.82 2.82 -9.74
C ASP A 132 -29.54 2.63 -10.56
N TYR A 133 -29.74 2.34 -11.85
CA TYR A 133 -28.67 2.12 -12.81
C TYR A 133 -28.85 3.02 -14.03
N LYS A 134 -27.77 3.64 -14.49
CA LYS A 134 -27.79 4.55 -15.66
C LYS A 134 -28.05 3.83 -16.99
N THR A 135 -27.71 2.55 -17.09
CA THR A 135 -27.81 1.76 -18.33
C THR A 135 -29.14 1.00 -18.38
N ASN A 136 -29.71 0.80 -19.58
CA ASN A 136 -30.88 -0.05 -19.78
C ASN A 136 -30.52 -1.52 -19.43
N PRO A 137 -31.33 -2.23 -18.61
CA PRO A 137 -31.07 -3.62 -18.25
C PRO A 137 -31.20 -4.64 -19.38
N GLU A 138 -32.04 -4.39 -20.40
CA GLU A 138 -32.49 -5.40 -21.38
C GLU A 138 -31.36 -6.15 -22.07
N ILE A 139 -30.34 -5.43 -22.54
CA ILE A 139 -29.21 -6.04 -23.27
C ILE A 139 -28.41 -6.93 -22.33
N ILE A 140 -28.19 -6.48 -21.10
CA ILE A 140 -27.38 -7.19 -20.11
C ILE A 140 -28.14 -8.39 -19.54
N THR A 141 -29.44 -8.27 -19.29
CA THR A 141 -30.24 -9.40 -18.82
C THR A 141 -30.34 -10.50 -19.86
N LYS A 142 -30.48 -10.16 -21.15
CA LYS A 142 -30.39 -11.14 -22.25
C LYS A 142 -29.04 -11.84 -22.28
N LYS A 143 -27.93 -11.08 -22.19
CA LYS A 143 -26.57 -11.65 -22.19
C LYS A 143 -26.31 -12.55 -20.97
N ILE A 144 -26.78 -12.16 -19.78
CA ILE A 144 -26.71 -13.00 -18.57
C ILE A 144 -27.48 -14.31 -18.76
N LYS A 145 -28.70 -14.26 -19.32
CA LYS A 145 -29.50 -15.47 -19.60
C LYS A 145 -28.77 -16.43 -20.53
N MET A 146 -28.22 -15.93 -21.64
CA MET A 146 -27.45 -16.76 -22.58
C MET A 146 -26.21 -17.39 -21.95
N ILE A 147 -25.50 -16.66 -21.09
CA ILE A 147 -24.32 -17.19 -20.39
C ILE A 147 -24.73 -18.25 -19.37
N ASN A 148 -25.80 -18.03 -18.60
CA ASN A 148 -26.31 -19.02 -17.65
C ASN A 148 -26.77 -20.30 -18.35
N GLU A 149 -27.41 -20.19 -19.52
CA GLU A 149 -27.81 -21.34 -20.33
C GLU A 149 -26.59 -22.17 -20.76
N LYS A 150 -25.55 -21.52 -21.31
CA LYS A 150 -24.28 -22.19 -21.67
C LYS A 150 -23.55 -22.78 -20.45
N LEU A 151 -23.61 -22.12 -19.29
CA LEU A 151 -23.02 -22.65 -18.05
C LEU A 151 -23.71 -23.93 -17.60
N SER A 152 -25.05 -24.01 -17.75
CA SER A 152 -25.82 -25.21 -17.43
C SER A 152 -25.60 -26.36 -18.40
N THR A 153 -25.40 -26.08 -19.69
CA THR A 153 -25.12 -27.13 -20.71
C THR A 153 -23.66 -27.59 -20.71
N GLY A 154 -22.76 -26.87 -20.04
CA GLY A 154 -21.32 -27.14 -20.06
C GLY A 154 -20.63 -26.64 -21.33
N ASP A 155 -21.32 -25.85 -22.15
CA ASP A 155 -20.79 -25.32 -23.41
C ASP A 155 -19.77 -24.20 -23.21
N ALA A 156 -18.96 -23.97 -24.24
CA ALA A 156 -18.00 -22.87 -24.28
C ALA A 156 -18.71 -21.50 -24.20
N HIS A 157 -18.68 -20.90 -23.01
CA HIS A 157 -19.26 -19.59 -22.72
C HIS A 157 -18.29 -18.43 -22.99
N ASP A 158 -16.99 -18.71 -23.08
CA ASP A 158 -15.95 -17.71 -23.32
C ASP A 158 -16.10 -17.00 -24.68
N GLU A 159 -16.71 -17.66 -25.67
CA GLU A 159 -17.03 -17.05 -26.96
C GLU A 159 -17.98 -15.86 -26.83
N LEU A 160 -18.97 -15.94 -25.92
CA LEU A 160 -19.93 -14.84 -25.67
C LEU A 160 -19.30 -13.66 -24.92
N LEU A 161 -18.14 -13.89 -24.31
CA LEU A 161 -17.39 -12.93 -23.51
C LEU A 161 -16.22 -12.31 -24.26
N SER A 162 -15.83 -12.93 -25.38
CA SER A 162 -14.75 -12.47 -26.24
C SER A 162 -15.28 -11.48 -27.27
N ASP A 163 -14.49 -10.47 -27.58
CA ASP A 163 -14.69 -9.62 -28.75
C ASP A 163 -13.55 -9.86 -29.76
N ARG A 164 -13.62 -9.22 -30.95
CA ARG A 164 -12.60 -9.39 -32.00
C ARG A 164 -11.17 -9.01 -31.56
N LYS A 165 -11.00 -8.23 -30.49
CA LYS A 165 -9.73 -7.66 -30.05
C LYS A 165 -9.28 -8.20 -28.68
N HIS A 166 -10.19 -8.75 -27.88
CA HIS A 166 -9.98 -9.08 -26.47
C HIS A 166 -10.75 -10.35 -26.08
N GLY A 167 -10.03 -11.33 -25.53
CA GLY A 167 -10.66 -12.48 -24.86
C GLY A 167 -11.21 -12.12 -23.47
N PRO A 168 -11.77 -13.10 -22.72
CA PRO A 168 -12.46 -12.85 -21.45
C PRO A 168 -11.53 -12.47 -20.29
N GLN A 169 -10.21 -12.40 -20.50
CA GLN A 169 -9.21 -12.14 -19.47
C GLN A 169 -9.38 -10.79 -18.77
N TRP A 170 -10.11 -9.84 -19.36
CA TRP A 170 -10.45 -8.58 -18.70
C TRP A 170 -11.27 -8.78 -17.42
N LEU A 171 -11.95 -9.92 -17.27
CA LEU A 171 -12.67 -10.35 -16.06
C LEU A 171 -11.73 -10.79 -14.92
N LEU A 172 -10.42 -10.88 -15.15
CA LEU A 172 -9.44 -11.02 -14.06
C LEU A 172 -9.21 -9.68 -13.34
N GLY A 173 -9.53 -8.56 -14.01
CA GLY A 173 -9.25 -7.21 -13.54
C GLY A 173 -7.86 -6.73 -13.93
N ARG A 174 -7.31 -5.79 -13.15
CA ARG A 174 -5.95 -5.28 -13.32
C ARG A 174 -4.94 -6.30 -12.80
N CYS A 175 -4.82 -7.42 -13.50
CA CYS A 175 -3.74 -8.39 -13.29
C CYS A 175 -2.62 -8.10 -14.29
N VAL A 176 -1.38 -8.38 -13.89
CA VAL A 176 -0.25 -8.35 -14.82
C VAL A 176 -0.55 -9.34 -15.95
N LYS A 177 -0.32 -8.95 -17.20
CA LYS A 177 -0.48 -9.88 -18.34
C LYS A 177 0.38 -11.11 -18.08
N PRO A 178 -0.16 -12.34 -18.20
CA PRO A 178 0.59 -13.56 -17.90
C PRO A 178 1.84 -13.74 -18.80
N SER A 179 1.95 -13.03 -19.92
CA SER A 179 3.13 -13.09 -20.78
C SER A 179 4.42 -12.55 -20.16
N LYS A 180 4.38 -11.93 -18.97
CA LYS A 180 5.58 -11.47 -18.24
C LYS A 180 5.69 -12.00 -16.81
N VAL A 181 4.74 -12.82 -16.38
CA VAL A 181 4.74 -13.41 -15.04
C VAL A 181 4.51 -14.89 -15.26
N SER A 182 5.59 -15.67 -15.23
CA SER A 182 5.52 -17.11 -15.06
C SER A 182 4.48 -17.41 -13.97
N SER A 183 3.64 -18.41 -14.17
CA SER A 183 2.59 -18.83 -13.22
C SER A 183 3.12 -19.12 -11.80
N SER A 184 4.44 -19.14 -11.63
CA SER A 184 5.18 -19.20 -10.36
C SER A 184 5.31 -17.87 -9.59
N ASN A 185 5.01 -16.71 -10.18
CA ASN A 185 5.46 -15.40 -9.67
C ASN A 185 4.30 -14.45 -9.26
N ALA A 186 3.06 -14.94 -9.14
CA ALA A 186 2.11 -14.21 -8.31
C ALA A 186 2.69 -14.18 -6.88
N PRO A 187 2.57 -13.09 -6.10
CA PRO A 187 2.93 -13.12 -4.69
C PRO A 187 2.01 -14.15 -4.02
N THR A 188 2.49 -15.38 -3.95
CA THR A 188 1.82 -16.48 -3.29
C THR A 188 1.68 -16.07 -1.83
N ASP A 189 0.69 -16.63 -1.13
CA ASP A 189 0.52 -16.39 0.30
C ASP A 189 1.84 -16.61 1.08
N THR A 190 2.72 -17.48 0.57
CA THR A 190 4.11 -17.65 1.04
C THR A 190 4.99 -16.41 0.93
N TYR A 191 4.99 -15.66 -0.18
CA TYR A 191 5.78 -14.41 -0.29
C TYR A 191 5.31 -13.39 0.75
N VAL A 192 4.00 -13.24 0.92
CA VAL A 192 3.42 -12.32 1.90
C VAL A 192 3.83 -12.75 3.32
N ASN A 193 3.75 -14.04 3.63
CA ASN A 193 4.15 -14.59 4.92
C ASN A 193 5.66 -14.47 5.19
N GLU A 194 6.50 -14.74 4.20
CA GLU A 194 7.96 -14.54 4.27
C GLU A 194 8.32 -13.07 4.47
N LEU A 195 7.62 -12.17 3.78
CA LEU A 195 7.81 -10.74 3.95
C LEU A 195 7.38 -10.28 5.34
N ILE A 196 6.24 -10.77 5.84
CA ILE A 196 5.78 -10.53 7.21
C ILE A 196 6.81 -11.03 8.21
N ALA A 197 7.38 -12.22 8.01
CA ALA A 197 8.43 -12.75 8.88
C ALA A 197 9.69 -11.87 8.86
N LYS A 198 10.16 -11.46 7.67
CA LYS A 198 11.30 -10.54 7.53
C LYS A 198 11.04 -9.18 8.18
N ILE A 199 9.83 -8.63 8.05
CA ILE A 199 9.45 -7.37 8.71
C ILE A 199 9.44 -7.54 10.23
N LYS A 200 8.86 -8.63 10.74
CA LYS A 200 8.86 -8.94 12.18
C LYS A 200 10.27 -9.07 12.73
N GLN A 201 11.17 -9.76 12.03
CA GLN A 201 12.57 -9.90 12.43
C GLN A 201 13.30 -8.56 12.45
N ARG A 202 13.14 -7.73 11.40
CA ARG A 202 13.76 -6.40 11.36
C ARG A 202 13.26 -5.50 12.48
N LEU A 203 11.95 -5.51 12.75
CA LEU A 203 11.36 -4.75 13.85
C LEU A 203 11.86 -5.24 15.20
N ALA A 204 11.98 -6.56 15.40
CA ALA A 204 12.51 -7.14 16.63
C ALA A 204 13.97 -6.73 16.87
N ALA A 205 14.82 -6.77 15.83
CA ALA A 205 16.21 -6.35 15.93
C ALA A 205 16.33 -4.85 16.27
N GLU A 206 15.55 -3.98 15.63
CA GLU A 206 15.55 -2.54 15.93
C GLU A 206 15.05 -2.25 17.36
N VAL A 207 14.05 -2.98 17.84
CA VAL A 207 13.57 -2.87 19.22
C VAL A 207 14.64 -3.34 20.20
N GLU A 208 15.32 -4.46 19.92
CA GLU A 208 16.39 -4.98 20.79
C GLU A 208 17.57 -3.99 20.88
N GLU A 209 17.95 -3.37 19.76
CA GLU A 209 18.99 -2.35 19.74
C GLU A 209 18.60 -1.11 20.57
N LYS A 210 17.37 -0.61 20.39
CA LYS A 210 16.85 0.51 21.19
C LYS A 210 16.74 0.17 22.67
N VAL A 211 16.37 -1.06 23.02
CA VAL A 211 16.34 -1.53 24.42
C VAL A 211 17.74 -1.55 25.03
N LYS A 212 18.75 -2.05 24.30
CA LYS A 212 20.15 -2.02 24.76
C LYS A 212 20.64 -0.59 24.98
N GLN A 213 20.28 0.33 24.07
CA GLN A 213 20.64 1.74 24.20
C GLN A 213 19.98 2.40 25.43
N ILE A 214 18.69 2.15 25.65
CA ILE A 214 17.97 2.64 26.84
C ILE A 214 18.57 2.05 28.12
N GLN A 215 18.92 0.76 28.12
CA GLN A 215 19.51 0.12 29.29
C GLN A 215 20.85 0.78 29.67
N ALA A 216 21.73 1.01 28.68
CA ALA A 216 23.01 1.68 28.90
C ALA A 216 22.83 3.11 29.44
N GLU A 217 21.87 3.88 28.89
CA GLU A 217 21.57 5.23 29.36
C GLU A 217 21.01 5.24 30.79
N VAL A 218 20.17 4.26 31.14
CA VAL A 218 19.65 4.08 32.50
C VAL A 218 20.78 3.72 33.47
N ASP A 219 21.67 2.79 33.10
CA ASP A 219 22.79 2.36 33.95
C ASP A 219 23.76 3.53 34.21
N GLU A 220 24.05 4.36 33.19
CA GLU A 220 24.86 5.57 33.35
C GLU A 220 24.19 6.59 34.28
N GLN A 221 22.88 6.83 34.13
CA GLN A 221 22.15 7.72 35.01
C GLN A 221 22.12 7.23 36.47
N VAL A 222 21.92 5.93 36.68
CA VAL A 222 21.93 5.32 38.01
C VAL A 222 23.31 5.47 38.65
N ASN A 223 24.38 5.12 37.93
CA ASN A 223 25.75 5.25 38.43
C ASN A 223 26.08 6.70 38.83
N LYS A 224 25.73 7.67 37.98
CA LYS A 224 25.93 9.10 38.29
C LYS A 224 25.15 9.53 39.53
N LYS A 225 23.92 9.06 39.70
CA LYS A 225 23.08 9.40 40.86
C LYS A 225 23.57 8.75 42.14
N VAL A 226 24.06 7.50 42.08
CA VAL A 226 24.70 6.82 43.21
C VAL A 226 25.95 7.57 43.66
N GLN A 227 26.82 7.96 42.72
CA GLN A 227 28.01 8.76 43.03
C GLN A 227 27.66 10.10 43.68
N GLN A 228 26.65 10.82 43.15
CA GLN A 228 26.17 12.07 43.75
C GLN A 228 25.60 11.88 45.16
N ASN A 229 24.81 10.84 45.38
CA ASN A 229 24.27 10.51 46.70
C ASN A 229 25.38 10.14 47.69
N LEU A 230 26.35 9.32 47.28
CA LEU A 230 27.49 8.93 48.10
C LEU A 230 28.32 10.16 48.50
N ALA A 231 28.64 11.04 47.55
CA ALA A 231 29.34 12.29 47.82
C ALA A 231 28.57 13.19 48.80
N SER A 232 27.24 13.28 48.66
CA SER A 232 26.41 14.04 49.60
C SER A 232 26.41 13.46 51.01
N VAL A 233 26.43 12.13 51.17
CA VAL A 233 26.48 11.46 52.48
C VAL A 233 27.84 11.66 53.14
N LEU A 234 28.92 11.45 52.39
CA LEU A 234 30.28 11.65 52.88
C LEU A 234 30.52 13.10 53.35
N LYS A 235 30.00 14.09 52.61
CA LYS A 235 30.05 15.49 53.02
C LYS A 235 29.35 15.74 54.35
N LYS A 236 28.13 15.20 54.54
CA LYS A 236 27.38 15.32 55.80
C LYS A 236 28.10 14.65 56.98
N LEU A 237 28.78 13.52 56.75
CA LEU A 237 29.55 12.83 57.78
C LEU A 237 30.80 13.62 58.19
N GLY A 238 31.50 14.24 57.24
CA GLY A 238 32.62 15.13 57.53
C GLY A 238 32.20 16.38 58.32
N GLU A 239 31.05 16.97 57.99
CA GLU A 239 30.46 18.10 58.73
C GLU A 239 30.06 17.71 60.16
N ALA A 240 29.62 16.47 60.39
CA ALA A 240 29.20 15.98 61.71
C ALA A 240 30.37 15.52 62.62
N ASN A 241 31.55 15.23 62.06
CA ASN A 241 32.70 14.70 62.82
C ASN A 241 34.02 15.43 62.44
N PRO A 242 34.31 16.59 63.05
CA PRO A 242 35.41 17.48 62.64
C PRO A 242 36.83 16.91 62.81
N ASN A 243 36.99 15.81 63.56
CA ASN A 243 38.28 15.17 63.82
C ASN A 243 38.67 14.10 62.78
N ILE A 244 37.82 13.83 61.78
CA ILE A 244 38.09 12.85 60.72
C ILE A 244 38.27 13.59 59.39
N THR A 245 39.51 13.67 58.92
CA THR A 245 39.84 14.23 57.58
C THR A 245 39.54 13.17 56.52
N ILE A 246 38.38 13.26 55.86
CA ILE A 246 38.01 12.37 54.75
C ILE A 246 38.46 13.02 53.44
N ASN A 247 39.47 12.46 52.78
CA ASN A 247 39.89 12.90 51.45
C ASN A 247 38.96 12.32 50.39
N ILE A 248 38.09 13.17 49.84
CA ILE A 248 37.01 12.77 48.92
C ILE A 248 37.57 12.32 47.54
N GLU A 249 38.75 12.81 47.13
CA GLU A 249 39.35 12.48 45.84
C GLU A 249 39.89 11.04 45.78
N GLU A 250 40.33 10.46 46.90
CA GLU A 250 40.98 9.14 46.93
C GLU A 250 39.97 7.96 46.98
N LEU A 251 38.79 8.19 47.57
CA LEU A 251 37.72 7.19 47.72
C LEU A 251 36.88 6.97 46.45
N CYS A 252 36.79 7.97 45.57
CA CYS A 252 36.07 7.82 44.31
C CYS A 252 36.88 7.06 43.24
N VAL A 253 38.22 7.03 43.35
CA VAL A 253 39.11 6.34 42.39
C VAL A 253 39.14 4.83 42.64
N THR A 254 39.05 4.39 43.89
CA THR A 254 39.16 2.97 44.26
C THR A 254 37.96 2.12 43.84
N ALA A 255 36.79 2.70 43.61
CA ALA A 255 35.60 1.97 43.15
C ALA A 255 35.61 1.64 41.63
N MET A 256 36.62 2.10 40.88
CA MET A 256 36.73 1.87 39.43
C MET A 256 37.74 0.78 39.04
N SER A 257 38.40 0.10 39.99
CA SER A 257 39.57 -0.75 39.69
C SER A 257 39.57 -2.17 40.27
N ASP A 258 38.41 -2.79 40.48
CA ASP A 258 38.34 -4.23 40.76
C ASP A 258 37.47 -4.95 39.69
N ASP A 259 38.03 -5.04 38.48
CA ASP A 259 37.75 -6.16 37.56
C ASP A 259 38.93 -7.12 37.68
N ASP A 260 38.81 -8.11 38.56
CA ASP A 260 39.56 -9.37 38.45
C ASP A 260 38.80 -10.46 39.22
N GLY A 261 37.83 -11.05 38.52
CA GLY A 261 37.13 -12.24 38.97
C GLY A 261 38.10 -13.41 39.13
N THR A 262 38.47 -13.73 40.38
CA THR A 262 39.09 -15.01 40.73
C THR A 262 38.03 -15.96 41.31
N PRO A 263 37.81 -17.15 40.72
CA PRO A 263 36.81 -18.10 41.20
C PRO A 263 37.32 -18.85 42.43
N ILE A 264 36.62 -18.76 43.56
CA ILE A 264 36.93 -19.58 44.75
C ILE A 264 36.47 -21.02 44.49
N THR A 265 37.44 -21.86 44.17
CA THR A 265 37.39 -23.31 44.29
C THR A 265 37.42 -23.75 45.75
N GLY A 266 36.57 -24.72 46.09
CA GLY A 266 36.91 -25.83 46.98
C GLY A 266 36.79 -25.59 48.49
N GLY A 267 35.79 -26.24 49.11
CA GLY A 267 35.72 -26.41 50.56
C GLY A 267 34.81 -27.60 50.91
N SER A 268 35.40 -28.79 50.96
CA SER A 268 34.81 -30.03 51.44
C SER A 268 34.91 -30.18 52.97
N ASN A 269 33.97 -30.97 53.51
CA ASN A 269 33.95 -31.71 54.80
C ASN A 269 33.52 -30.88 56.03
N PHE A 270 32.65 -31.36 56.92
CA PHE A 270 32.29 -32.73 57.32
C PHE A 270 30.77 -32.96 57.37
#